data_AF-A0A1U7LR54-F1
#
_entry.id   AF-A0A1U7LR54-F1
#
_cell.length_a   1.000
_cell.length_b   1.000
_cell.length_c   1.000
_cell.angle_alpha   90.00
_cell.angle_beta   90.00
_cell.angle_gamma   90.00
#
_symmetry.space_group_name_H-M   'P 1'
#
loop_
_entity.id
_entity.type
_entity.pdbx_description
1 polymer ?
#
loop_
_entity_poly.entity_id
_entity_poly.type
_entity_poly.pdbx_seq_one_letter_code
_entity_poly.pdbx_strand_id
1 'polypeptide(L)'
;EYIEESSINRRVTCLTWGKQLKNEKWDSQSTLLFYEGLNLWGTDFEMIAQMFPNRNRRNIRNKFNNEERKDPSNITLALRTKKPLGALILYQTNIDLEEYSRLAGTTFRSIVEIEADLEQLKTDFYSTRKENQKAAERLLQESKQSLPNEKKESSIQPDEEIVGQIDMNIYSST
;
A
#
# COMPACT_ATOMS: atom_id res chain seq x y z
N GLU A 1 -21.88 34.05 -4.10
CA GLU A 1 -22.71 33.61 -5.23
C GLU A 1 -24.05 33.15 -4.66
N TYR A 2 -25.17 33.69 -5.15
CA TYR A 2 -26.51 33.26 -4.74
C TYR A 2 -26.96 32.15 -5.69
N ILE A 3 -27.27 30.97 -5.14
CA ILE A 3 -27.65 29.78 -5.92
C ILE A 3 -29.12 29.51 -5.65
N GLU A 4 -29.96 29.59 -6.69
CA GLU A 4 -31.38 29.23 -6.60
C GLU A 4 -31.55 27.70 -6.58
N GLU A 5 -32.00 27.17 -5.44
CA GLU A 5 -32.27 25.75 -5.28
C GLU A 5 -33.61 25.36 -5.95
N SER A 6 -33.52 24.76 -7.14
CA SER A 6 -34.66 24.15 -7.84
C SER A 6 -34.57 22.62 -7.78
N SER A 7 -35.72 21.92 -7.75
CA SER A 7 -35.81 20.46 -7.82
C SER A 7 -35.10 19.86 -9.05
N ILE A 8 -35.00 20.65 -10.13
CA ILE A 8 -34.28 20.28 -11.36
C ILE A 8 -32.75 20.29 -11.17
N ASN A 9 -32.23 21.11 -10.27
CA ASN A 9 -30.80 21.32 -10.07
C ASN A 9 -30.18 20.29 -9.10
N ARG A 10 -31.00 19.55 -8.34
CA ARG A 10 -30.57 18.47 -7.43
C ARG A 10 -30.92 17.08 -7.98
N ARG A 11 -30.54 16.79 -9.22
CA ARG A 11 -30.68 15.43 -9.77
C ARG A 11 -29.53 14.55 -9.30
N VAL A 12 -29.87 13.50 -8.57
CA VAL A 12 -28.91 12.50 -8.11
C VAL A 12 -29.32 11.13 -8.66
N THR A 13 -28.36 10.38 -9.17
CA THR A 13 -28.48 8.96 -9.55
C THR A 13 -27.60 8.10 -8.64
N CYS A 14 -27.74 6.78 -8.73
CA CYS A 14 -26.94 5.82 -7.94
C CYS A 14 -25.41 5.95 -8.13
N LEU A 15 -24.95 6.64 -9.18
CA LEU A 15 -23.53 6.84 -9.49
C LEU A 15 -23.03 8.25 -9.15
N THR A 16 -23.89 9.18 -8.71
CA THR A 16 -23.52 10.59 -8.49
C THR A 16 -22.42 10.77 -7.44
N TRP A 17 -22.41 9.95 -6.40
CA TRP A 17 -21.38 9.97 -5.36
C TRP A 17 -20.27 8.92 -5.58
N GLY A 18 -20.24 8.30 -6.76
CA GLY A 18 -19.23 7.30 -7.11
C GLY A 18 -17.85 7.93 -7.32
N LYS A 19 -16.78 7.19 -7.00
CA LYS A 19 -15.38 7.60 -7.23
C LYS A 19 -14.95 7.51 -8.70
N GLN A 20 -15.87 7.64 -9.64
CA GLN A 20 -15.58 7.55 -11.07
C GLN A 20 -14.87 8.82 -11.53
N LEU A 21 -13.56 8.71 -11.77
CA LEU A 21 -12.83 9.73 -12.49
C LEU A 21 -13.20 9.67 -13.97
N LYS A 22 -13.40 10.84 -14.59
CA LYS A 22 -13.62 10.91 -16.05
C LYS A 22 -12.36 10.40 -16.74
N ASN A 23 -12.48 9.28 -17.44
CA ASN A 23 -11.40 8.77 -18.27
C ASN A 23 -11.36 9.56 -19.58
N GLU A 24 -10.26 10.26 -19.83
CA GLU A 24 -10.00 10.90 -21.12
C GLU A 24 -9.87 9.83 -22.24
N LYS A 25 -10.06 10.20 -23.50
CA LYS A 25 -9.94 9.25 -24.62
C LYS A 25 -8.46 8.94 -24.93
N TRP A 26 -8.17 7.80 -25.52
CA TRP A 26 -6.80 7.45 -25.95
C TRP A 26 -6.58 7.99 -27.36
N ASP A 27 -5.62 8.91 -27.48
CA ASP A 27 -5.15 9.42 -28.76
C ASP A 27 -4.10 8.49 -29.36
N SER A 28 -3.77 8.68 -30.63
CA SER A 28 -2.71 7.93 -31.30
C SER A 28 -1.35 8.15 -30.63
N GLN A 29 -1.02 9.41 -30.31
CA GLN A 29 0.24 9.78 -29.65
C GLN A 29 0.38 9.16 -28.25
N SER A 30 -0.68 9.22 -27.42
CA SER A 30 -0.66 8.61 -26.09
C SER A 30 -0.63 7.08 -26.14
N THR A 31 -1.20 6.48 -27.19
CA THR A 31 -1.09 5.04 -27.42
C THR A 31 0.32 4.63 -27.83
N LEU A 32 1.02 5.43 -28.64
CA LEU A 32 2.43 5.20 -28.96
C LEU A 32 3.29 5.29 -27.69
N LEU A 33 3.12 6.35 -26.90
CA LEU A 33 3.81 6.53 -25.62
C LEU A 33 3.55 5.36 -24.64
N PHE A 34 2.35 4.78 -24.68
CA PHE A 34 2.03 3.58 -23.90
C PHE A 34 2.86 2.36 -24.33
N TYR A 35 2.97 2.08 -25.64
CA TYR A 35 3.81 0.99 -26.13
C TYR A 35 5.29 1.23 -25.85
N GLU A 36 5.74 2.48 -25.89
CA GLU A 36 7.08 2.86 -25.46
C GLU A 36 7.31 2.58 -23.98
N GLY A 37 6.37 2.95 -23.11
CA GLY A 37 6.44 2.61 -21.70
C GLY A 37 6.52 1.10 -21.45
N LEU A 38 5.80 0.29 -22.24
CA LEU A 38 5.92 -1.18 -22.18
C LEU A 38 7.31 -1.67 -22.59
N ASN A 39 7.96 -1.04 -23.57
CA ASN A 39 9.32 -1.40 -23.99
C ASN A 39 10.38 -1.06 -22.92
N LEU A 40 10.17 0.02 -22.16
CA LEU A 40 11.09 0.49 -21.12
C LEU A 40 10.91 -0.25 -19.80
N TRP A 41 9.72 -0.14 -19.21
CA TRP A 41 9.44 -0.66 -17.86
C TRP A 41 8.82 -2.06 -17.87
N GLY A 42 8.33 -2.55 -19.02
CA GLY A 42 7.59 -3.80 -19.08
C GLY A 42 6.18 -3.66 -18.53
N THR A 43 5.80 -4.52 -17.59
CA THR A 43 4.44 -4.58 -17.02
C THR A 43 4.26 -3.76 -15.74
N ASP A 44 5.23 -2.92 -15.39
CA ASP A 44 5.07 -1.97 -14.28
C ASP A 44 4.16 -0.81 -14.68
N PHE A 45 2.86 -1.01 -14.43
CA PHE A 45 1.84 -0.03 -14.74
C PHE A 45 1.90 1.23 -13.87
N GLU A 46 2.58 1.19 -12.72
CA GLU A 46 2.73 2.38 -11.88
C GLU A 46 3.74 3.32 -12.52
N MET A 47 4.91 2.82 -12.93
CA MET A 47 5.91 3.64 -13.63
C MET A 47 5.37 4.20 -14.95
N ILE A 48 4.63 3.39 -15.70
CA ILE A 48 4.00 3.87 -16.93
C ILE A 48 2.96 4.95 -16.61
N ALA A 49 2.20 4.83 -15.52
CA ALA A 49 1.19 5.83 -15.15
C ALA A 49 1.80 7.19 -14.83
N GLN A 50 2.99 7.24 -14.23
CA GLN A 50 3.68 8.50 -13.93
C GLN A 50 4.02 9.31 -15.18
N MET A 51 4.21 8.68 -16.36
CA MET A 51 4.37 9.43 -17.62
C MET A 51 3.11 10.18 -18.07
N PHE A 52 1.95 9.82 -17.52
CA PHE A 52 0.65 10.34 -17.93
C PHE A 52 0.02 11.09 -16.75
N PRO A 53 0.16 12.43 -16.66
CA PRO A 53 -0.28 13.20 -15.49
C PRO A 53 -1.79 13.09 -15.21
N ASN A 54 -2.60 12.84 -16.24
CA ASN A 54 -4.06 12.72 -16.12
C ASN A 54 -4.55 11.26 -16.03
N ARG A 55 -3.64 10.28 -15.93
CA ARG A 55 -3.98 8.85 -15.93
C ARG A 55 -3.49 8.17 -14.67
N ASN A 56 -4.27 7.20 -14.22
CA ASN A 56 -3.93 6.36 -13.08
C ASN A 56 -3.51 4.97 -13.58
N ARG A 57 -2.69 4.23 -12.80
CA ARG A 57 -2.36 2.82 -12.99
C ARG A 57 -3.53 1.96 -13.46
N ARG A 58 -4.73 2.16 -12.89
CA ARG A 58 -5.94 1.41 -13.32
C ARG A 58 -6.27 1.64 -14.81
N ASN A 59 -6.10 2.86 -15.30
CA ASN A 59 -6.36 3.21 -16.70
C ASN A 59 -5.31 2.58 -17.62
N ILE A 60 -4.04 2.55 -17.20
CA ILE A 60 -2.96 1.89 -17.93
C ILE A 60 -3.21 0.38 -18.02
N ARG A 61 -3.58 -0.28 -16.91
CA ARG A 61 -3.96 -1.71 -16.92
C ARG A 61 -5.14 -1.98 -17.84
N ASN A 62 -6.18 -1.13 -17.80
CA ASN A 62 -7.33 -1.28 -18.68
C ASN A 62 -6.95 -1.12 -20.16
N LYS A 63 -6.04 -0.19 -20.47
CA LYS A 63 -5.48 -0.03 -21.82
C LYS A 63 -4.72 -1.27 -22.25
N PHE A 64 -3.84 -1.81 -21.41
CA PHE A 64 -3.15 -3.07 -21.68
C PHE A 64 -4.12 -4.21 -22.02
N ASN A 65 -5.12 -4.45 -21.15
CA ASN A 65 -6.12 -5.50 -21.38
C ASN A 65 -6.95 -5.27 -22.65
N ASN A 66 -7.13 -4.02 -23.08
CA ASN A 66 -7.86 -3.70 -24.31
C ASN A 66 -6.98 -3.96 -25.53
N GLU A 67 -5.74 -3.50 -25.50
CA GLU A 67 -4.76 -3.73 -26.58
C GLU A 67 -4.41 -5.22 -26.72
N GLU A 68 -4.42 -5.99 -25.63
CA GLU A 68 -4.19 -7.44 -25.68
C GLU A 68 -5.30 -8.17 -26.45
N ARG A 69 -6.53 -7.67 -26.34
CA ARG A 69 -7.68 -8.23 -27.08
C ARG A 69 -7.72 -7.73 -28.52
N LYS A 70 -7.28 -6.51 -28.78
CA LYS A 70 -7.29 -5.90 -30.11
C LYS A 70 -6.12 -6.39 -30.96
N ASP A 71 -4.90 -6.20 -30.46
CA ASP A 71 -3.64 -6.43 -31.17
C ASP A 71 -2.59 -7.11 -30.25
N PRO A 72 -2.73 -8.42 -29.97
CA PRO A 72 -1.82 -9.14 -29.08
C PRO A 72 -0.37 -9.18 -29.61
N SER A 73 -0.20 -9.12 -30.93
CA SER A 73 1.12 -9.09 -31.58
C SER A 73 1.95 -7.87 -31.20
N ASN A 74 1.31 -6.70 -31.07
CA ASN A 74 2.00 -5.45 -30.72
C ASN A 74 2.45 -5.45 -29.26
N ILE A 75 1.65 -6.01 -28.36
CA ILE A 75 2.06 -6.19 -26.95
C ILE A 75 3.22 -7.17 -26.85
N THR A 76 3.13 -8.30 -27.55
CA THR A 76 4.19 -9.32 -27.55
C THR A 76 5.49 -8.73 -28.10
N LEU A 77 5.41 -7.95 -29.17
CA LEU A 77 6.54 -7.23 -29.72
C LEU A 77 7.13 -6.28 -28.68
N ALA A 78 6.31 -5.39 -28.11
CA ALA A 78 6.76 -4.39 -27.13
C ALA A 78 7.42 -5.02 -25.88
N LEU A 79 6.90 -6.15 -25.39
CA LEU A 79 7.48 -6.84 -24.24
C LEU A 79 8.76 -7.61 -24.60
N ARG A 80 8.90 -8.05 -25.85
CA ARG A 80 10.10 -8.74 -26.35
C ARG A 80 11.24 -7.77 -26.62
N THR A 81 10.93 -6.58 -27.13
CA THR A 81 11.91 -5.53 -27.39
C THR A 81 12.19 -4.73 -26.12
N LYS A 82 13.02 -5.29 -25.23
CA LYS A 82 13.56 -4.52 -24.10
C LYS A 82 14.51 -3.45 -24.63
N LYS A 83 14.09 -2.19 -24.54
CA LYS A 83 14.94 -1.06 -24.87
C LYS A 83 15.69 -0.65 -23.59
N PRO A 84 17.03 -0.47 -23.63
CA PRO A 84 17.72 0.12 -22.50
C PRO A 84 17.16 1.52 -22.24
N LEU A 85 17.15 1.93 -20.96
CA LEU A 85 16.88 3.30 -20.56
C LEU A 85 17.78 4.22 -21.39
N GLY A 86 17.17 5.09 -22.20
CA GLY A 86 17.89 5.93 -23.16
C GLY A 86 17.75 5.55 -24.65
N ALA A 87 17.09 4.45 -25.03
CA ALA A 87 16.92 4.09 -26.46
C ALA A 87 15.56 4.50 -27.05
N LEU A 88 14.93 5.57 -26.53
CA LEU A 88 13.67 6.06 -27.08
C LEU A 88 13.89 6.85 -28.37
N ILE A 89 13.67 6.21 -29.51
CA ILE A 89 13.96 6.79 -30.83
C ILE A 89 12.86 7.79 -31.28
N LEU A 90 11.61 7.58 -30.86
CA LEU A 90 10.44 8.26 -31.44
C LEU A 90 10.28 9.71 -30.98
N TYR A 91 10.91 10.09 -29.87
CA TYR A 91 11.02 11.48 -29.40
C TYR A 91 12.45 12.03 -29.45
N GLN A 92 13.40 11.31 -30.06
CA GLN A 92 14.80 11.74 -30.20
C GLN A 92 15.43 12.18 -28.88
N THR A 93 15.03 11.55 -27.77
CA THR A 93 15.60 11.79 -26.45
C THR A 93 15.84 10.44 -25.80
N ASN A 94 17.08 10.25 -25.36
CA ASN A 94 17.37 9.21 -24.42
C ASN A 94 16.60 9.59 -23.14
N ILE A 95 15.57 8.83 -22.73
CA ILE A 95 14.92 9.05 -21.42
C ILE A 95 16.00 8.77 -20.36
N ASP A 96 16.67 9.83 -19.96
CA ASP A 96 17.45 9.93 -18.74
C ASP A 96 16.47 10.16 -17.57
N LEU A 97 16.90 9.88 -16.35
CA LEU A 97 16.08 10.04 -15.14
C LEU A 97 15.45 11.44 -15.03
N GLU A 98 16.12 12.44 -15.62
CA GLU A 98 15.71 13.83 -15.68
C GLU A 98 14.49 14.09 -16.58
N GLU A 99 14.33 13.36 -17.69
CA GLU A 99 13.14 13.50 -18.54
C GLU A 99 11.92 12.82 -17.92
N TYR A 100 12.12 11.68 -17.27
CA TYR A 100 11.07 11.04 -16.48
C TYR A 100 10.59 11.94 -15.32
N SER A 101 11.52 12.62 -14.64
CA SER A 101 11.23 13.67 -13.65
C SER A 101 10.31 14.76 -14.22
N ARG A 102 10.62 15.24 -15.44
CA ARG A 102 9.80 16.24 -16.12
C ARG A 102 8.41 15.74 -16.46
N LEU A 103 8.28 14.53 -17.01
CA LEU A 103 7.00 13.95 -17.40
C LEU A 103 6.11 13.62 -16.19
N ALA A 104 6.72 13.09 -15.13
CA ALA A 104 6.04 12.80 -13.87
C ALA A 104 5.67 14.06 -13.09
N GLY A 105 6.26 15.22 -13.43
CA GLY A 105 6.09 16.46 -12.68
C GLY A 105 6.60 16.34 -11.24
N THR A 106 7.53 15.42 -10.98
CA THR A 106 8.10 15.16 -9.65
C THR A 106 9.61 15.19 -9.73
N THR A 107 10.24 15.92 -8.80
CA THR A 107 11.70 15.95 -8.69
C THR A 107 12.18 14.73 -7.89
N PHE A 108 12.92 13.84 -8.54
CA PHE A 108 13.54 12.72 -7.84
C PHE A 108 14.79 13.17 -7.08
N ARG A 109 14.93 12.72 -5.83
CA ARG A 109 16.13 12.98 -5.00
C ARG A 109 17.29 12.09 -5.46
N SER A 110 18.51 12.48 -5.10
CA SER A 110 19.68 11.67 -5.40
C SER A 110 19.64 10.32 -4.67
N ILE A 111 20.26 9.29 -5.27
CA ILE A 111 20.32 7.94 -4.68
C ILE A 111 20.95 7.99 -3.28
N VAL A 112 22.01 8.78 -3.13
CA VAL A 112 22.75 8.96 -1.87
C VAL A 112 21.86 9.52 -0.77
N GLU A 113 21.02 10.51 -1.07
CA GLU A 113 20.07 11.06 -0.10
C GLU A 113 19.02 10.03 0.33
N ILE A 114 18.48 9.27 -0.61
CA ILE A 114 17.48 8.24 -0.32
C ILE A 114 18.06 7.14 0.55
N GLU A 115 19.27 6.69 0.26
CA GLU A 115 19.96 5.67 1.05
C GLU A 115 20.23 6.15 2.48
N ALA A 116 20.69 7.39 2.64
CA ALA A 116 20.92 7.99 3.95
C ALA A 116 19.62 8.08 4.78
N ASP A 117 18.51 8.52 4.17
CA ASP A 117 17.20 8.56 4.83
C ASP A 117 16.74 7.15 5.26
N LEU A 118 16.90 6.16 4.38
CA LEU A 118 16.54 4.77 4.69
C LEU A 118 17.37 4.20 5.83
N GLU A 119 18.64 4.56 5.95
CA GLU A 119 19.50 4.16 7.06
C GLU A 119 19.06 4.81 8.37
N GLN A 120 18.79 6.11 8.36
CA GLN A 120 18.26 6.82 9.54
C GLN A 120 16.93 6.23 10.01
N LEU A 121 16.01 5.95 9.08
CA LEU A 121 14.72 5.36 9.40
C LEU A 121 14.87 3.97 10.04
N LYS A 122 15.83 3.17 9.55
CA LYS A 122 16.16 1.87 10.14
C LYS A 122 16.72 2.02 11.55
N THR A 123 17.69 2.93 11.75
CA THR A 123 18.30 3.14 13.08
C THR A 123 17.27 3.58 14.11
N ASP A 124 16.39 4.50 13.73
CA ASP A 124 15.33 5.02 14.59
C ASP A 124 14.30 3.94 14.95
N PHE A 125 13.96 3.08 13.99
CA PHE A 125 13.08 1.94 14.25
C PHE A 125 13.71 0.96 15.25
N TYR A 126 14.99 0.62 15.07
CA TYR A 126 15.68 -0.31 15.97
C TYR A 126 15.90 0.26 17.37
N SER A 127 16.25 1.55 17.49
CA SER A 127 16.43 2.22 18.78
C SER A 127 15.11 2.28 19.55
N THR A 128 14.04 2.74 18.90
CA THR A 128 12.68 2.80 19.47
C THR A 128 12.22 1.42 19.93
N ARG A 129 12.41 0.38 19.11
CA ARG A 129 12.03 -0.99 19.48
C ARG A 129 12.80 -1.50 20.69
N LYS A 130 14.10 -1.20 20.78
CA LYS A 130 14.95 -1.59 21.92
C LYS A 130 14.56 -0.86 23.21
N GLU A 131 14.21 0.42 23.12
CA GLU A 131 13.70 1.19 24.27
C GLU A 131 12.36 0.66 24.75
N ASN A 132 11.43 0.38 23.84
CA ASN A 132 10.14 -0.22 24.17
C ASN A 132 10.29 -1.61 24.81
N GLN A 133 11.22 -2.44 24.33
CA GLN A 133 11.52 -3.74 24.96
C GLN A 133 12.04 -3.57 26.38
N LYS A 134 13.01 -2.67 26.60
CA LYS A 134 13.54 -2.38 27.93
C LYS A 134 12.48 -1.80 28.87
N ALA A 135 11.62 -0.92 28.36
CA ALA A 135 10.52 -0.36 29.13
C ALA A 135 9.52 -1.45 29.53
N ALA A 136 9.17 -2.36 28.61
CA ALA A 136 8.31 -3.50 28.89
C ALA A 136 8.93 -4.45 29.93
N GLU A 137 10.23 -4.75 29.82
CA GLU A 137 10.95 -5.57 30.81
C GLU A 137 10.95 -4.94 32.20
N ARG A 138 11.17 -3.62 32.30
CA ARG A 138 11.11 -2.87 33.56
C ARG A 138 9.72 -2.96 34.20
N LEU A 139 8.66 -2.73 33.43
CA LEU A 139 7.27 -2.86 33.90
C LEU A 139 6.96 -4.29 34.37
N LEU A 140 7.49 -5.29 33.66
CA LEU A 140 7.32 -6.71 34.01
C LEU A 140 8.08 -7.05 35.30
N GLN A 141 9.19 -6.37 35.58
CA GLN A 141 9.95 -6.55 36.81
C GLN A 141 9.32 -5.84 38.00
N GLU A 142 8.81 -4.62 37.80
CA GLU A 142 8.04 -3.86 38.79
C GLU A 142 6.76 -4.62 39.19
N SER A 143 6.01 -5.15 38.23
CA SER A 143 4.82 -5.98 38.51
C SER A 143 5.17 -7.26 39.29
N LYS A 144 6.28 -7.94 38.95
CA LYS A 144 6.78 -9.11 39.71
C LYS A 144 7.18 -8.77 41.15
N GLN A 145 7.76 -7.60 41.39
CA GLN A 145 8.13 -7.13 42.73
C GLN A 145 6.92 -6.70 43.56
N SER A 146 5.84 -6.25 42.92
CA SER A 146 4.64 -5.73 43.59
C SER A 146 3.63 -6.80 44.04
N LEU A 147 3.81 -8.09 43.71
CA LEU A 147 2.96 -9.18 44.21
C LEU A 147 3.25 -9.43 45.70
N PRO A 148 2.33 -9.09 46.63
CA PRO A 148 2.54 -9.27 48.06
C PRO A 148 2.35 -10.74 48.45
N ASN A 149 3.25 -11.22 49.29
CA ASN A 149 3.21 -12.51 49.96
C ASN A 149 2.00 -12.59 50.92
N GLU A 150 0.84 -13.09 50.47
CA GLU A 150 -0.26 -13.45 51.36
C GLU A 150 0.00 -14.82 52.03
N LYS A 151 0.70 -14.74 53.17
CA LYS A 151 0.53 -15.49 54.43
C LYS A 151 0.25 -17.02 54.38
N LYS A 152 1.26 -17.81 54.77
CA LYS A 152 1.14 -18.78 55.88
C LYS A 152 1.17 -17.96 57.19
N GLU A 153 0.40 -18.11 58.26
CA GLU A 153 -0.59 -19.07 58.78
C GLU A 153 -1.38 -18.34 59.89
N SER A 154 -2.67 -18.66 60.11
CA SER A 154 -3.25 -18.75 61.47
C SER A 154 -4.57 -19.53 61.46
N SER A 155 -4.47 -20.79 61.89
CA SER A 155 -5.41 -21.51 62.78
C SER A 155 -6.91 -21.17 62.71
N ILE A 156 -7.69 -22.06 62.09
CA ILE A 156 -9.05 -22.39 62.54
C ILE A 156 -8.99 -23.88 62.92
N GLN A 157 -9.29 -24.19 64.17
CA GLN A 157 -9.37 -25.56 64.71
C GLN A 157 -10.55 -26.32 64.07
N PRO A 158 -10.48 -27.67 64.06
CA PRO A 158 -11.34 -28.50 63.22
C PRO A 158 -12.77 -28.49 63.74
N ASP A 159 -13.77 -28.70 62.88
CA ASP A 159 -14.89 -29.59 63.17
C ASP A 159 -15.75 -29.84 61.92
N GLU A 160 -15.94 -31.15 61.70
CA GLU A 160 -17.03 -31.87 61.06
C GLU A 160 -17.22 -31.91 59.53
N GLU A 161 -17.09 -33.16 59.09
CA GLU A 161 -17.35 -33.81 57.82
C GLU A 161 -18.79 -33.61 57.34
N ILE A 162 -18.98 -33.08 56.13
CA ILE A 162 -20.17 -33.39 55.33
C ILE A 162 -19.72 -33.79 53.93
N VAL A 163 -19.70 -35.11 53.73
CA VAL A 163 -19.53 -35.78 52.44
C VAL A 163 -20.71 -35.42 51.53
N GLY A 164 -20.39 -34.89 50.35
CA GLY A 164 -21.34 -34.70 49.27
C GLY A 164 -20.63 -34.82 47.92
N GLN A 165 -20.51 -36.04 47.41
CA GLN A 165 -20.25 -36.28 45.98
C GLN A 165 -21.39 -35.69 45.15
N ILE A 166 -21.08 -35.08 44.00
CA ILE A 166 -21.80 -35.27 42.73
C ILE A 166 -20.92 -34.75 41.56
N ASP A 167 -20.42 -35.74 40.82
CA ASP A 167 -20.26 -35.92 39.38
C ASP A 167 -19.56 -34.88 38.49
N MET A 168 -18.38 -35.32 38.04
CA MET A 168 -17.67 -34.90 36.84
C MET A 168 -18.44 -35.27 35.57
N ASN A 169 -18.30 -34.40 34.56
CA ASN A 169 -18.48 -34.65 33.12
C ASN A 169 -19.77 -34.10 32.51
N ILE A 170 -19.73 -32.90 31.92
CA ILE A 170 -20.38 -32.72 30.61
C ILE A 170 -19.77 -31.58 29.76
N TYR A 171 -19.27 -31.98 28.59
CA TYR A 171 -19.03 -31.23 27.35
C TYR A 171 -17.74 -30.43 27.13
N SER A 172 -16.79 -31.16 26.54
CA SER A 172 -16.21 -30.80 25.25
C SER A 172 -17.28 -30.50 24.18
N SER A 173 -16.94 -29.61 23.24
CA SER A 173 -17.60 -29.32 21.93
C SER A 173 -18.50 -28.08 21.90
N THR A 174 -17.96 -26.98 21.40
CA THR A 174 -18.27 -26.49 20.03
C THR A 174 -17.09 -25.70 19.48
#